data_AF-A0A378QG39-F1
#
_entry.id   AF-A0A378QG39-F1
#
_cell.length_a   1.000
_cell.length_b   1.000
_cell.length_c   1.000
_cell.angle_alpha   90.00
_cell.angle_beta   90.00
_cell.angle_gamma   90.00
#
_symmetry.space_group_name_H-M   'P 1'
#
loop_
_entity.id
_entity.type
_entity.pdbx_description
1 polymer ?
#
loop_
_entity_poly.entity_id
_entity_poly.type
_entity_poly.pdbx_seq_one_letter_code
_entity_poly.pdbx_strand_id
1 'polypeptide(L)'
;MAFDKWQELNELISKDIDPKTHYAKQAKEKERQEKNKFRLVCMAWAKTQPWGKKDTIKTRQYNLNLFIKRFGDTPMNEISTADLIELLQDIETTHRQRNDPTKPSDKAVRCRGMIVDLFAWATVHEYCTTNPAEPIANAKTSHILETVSYGNRQALVKPNEFGELMHDIKHDNRMGASTYHCLMLLAYTGVRIGDIRAMAWADLDLDNAKWELTPIKGESDNGFKMVKQMTVPLSKQVIKILQEQHRHTGHRKQVFYSDQSKHGIISENTTNQALHKLGYKNKHTSHGFRSSAKTLLMQELDYNDMITEMVLGHVVKGGDNPYMRADLYAKRCELMQTWADYIDDLADGKDTTHYKGVYRNKPNEILQALINMIGKDEIVRLLQ
;
A
#
# COMPACT_ATOMS: atom_id res chain seq x y z
N MET A 1 -7.85 -57.44 28.29
CA MET A 1 -8.01 -56.14 28.98
C MET A 1 -7.42 -56.11 30.39
N ALA A 2 -7.76 -57.05 31.30
CA ALA A 2 -7.13 -57.10 32.64
C ALA A 2 -5.69 -57.64 32.61
N PHE A 3 -5.43 -58.66 31.76
CA PHE A 3 -4.10 -59.22 31.54
C PHE A 3 -3.14 -58.21 30.91
N ASP A 4 -3.59 -57.47 29.88
CA ASP A 4 -2.77 -56.46 29.20
C ASP A 4 -2.37 -55.31 30.14
N LYS A 5 -3.29 -54.85 30.99
CA LYS A 5 -3.00 -53.86 32.03
C LYS A 5 -2.02 -54.37 33.07
N TRP A 6 -2.13 -55.64 33.47
CA TRP A 6 -1.20 -56.26 34.41
C TRP A 6 0.22 -56.34 33.81
N GLN A 7 0.33 -56.70 32.54
CA GLN A 7 1.61 -56.76 31.83
C GLN A 7 2.27 -55.37 31.70
N GLU A 8 1.48 -54.36 31.32
CA GLU A 8 1.94 -52.95 31.24
C GLU A 8 2.46 -52.43 32.61
N LEU A 9 1.73 -52.73 33.69
CA LEU A 9 2.14 -52.34 35.05
C LEU A 9 3.45 -53.02 35.46
N ASN A 10 3.61 -54.31 35.15
CA ASN A 10 4.84 -55.05 35.46
C ASN A 10 6.05 -54.54 34.67
N GLU A 11 5.84 -54.15 33.41
CA GLU A 11 6.91 -53.54 32.61
C GLU A 11 7.37 -52.19 33.19
N LEU A 12 6.44 -51.36 33.69
CA LEU A 12 6.78 -50.10 34.36
C LEU A 12 7.56 -50.34 35.65
N ILE A 13 7.11 -51.30 36.47
CA ILE A 13 7.80 -51.68 37.72
C ILE A 13 9.20 -52.23 37.42
N SER A 14 9.36 -53.05 36.37
CA SER A 14 10.68 -53.58 35.98
C SER A 14 11.68 -52.50 35.54
N LYS A 15 11.18 -51.31 35.19
CA LYS A 15 11.98 -50.13 34.82
C LYS A 15 12.15 -49.15 35.99
N ASP A 16 11.76 -49.54 37.21
CA ASP A 16 11.75 -48.71 38.42
C ASP A 16 10.88 -47.44 38.29
N ILE A 17 9.80 -47.52 37.48
CA ILE A 17 8.85 -46.43 37.28
C ILE A 17 7.59 -46.72 38.10
N ASP A 18 7.29 -45.87 39.09
CA ASP A 18 6.02 -45.93 39.83
C ASP A 18 4.82 -45.74 38.88
N PRO A 19 3.96 -46.75 38.69
CA PRO A 19 2.82 -46.66 37.78
C PRO A 19 1.85 -45.53 38.14
N LYS A 20 1.66 -45.23 39.42
CA LYS A 20 0.74 -44.16 39.85
C LYS A 20 1.26 -42.79 39.39
N THR A 21 2.55 -42.53 39.60
CA THR A 21 3.21 -41.32 39.11
C THR A 21 3.24 -41.25 37.58
N HIS A 22 3.44 -42.39 36.90
CA HIS A 22 3.40 -42.48 35.45
C HIS A 22 2.05 -42.06 34.86
N TYR A 23 0.94 -42.65 35.32
CA TYR A 23 -0.40 -42.29 34.84
C TYR A 23 -0.81 -40.87 35.22
N ALA A 24 -0.41 -40.37 36.41
CA ALA A 24 -0.66 -38.99 36.79
C ALA A 24 0.08 -37.98 35.87
N LYS A 25 1.32 -38.29 35.48
CA LYS A 25 2.08 -37.49 34.48
C LYS A 25 1.40 -37.54 33.11
N GLN A 26 0.98 -38.72 32.64
CA GLN A 26 0.25 -38.84 31.37
C GLN A 26 -1.06 -38.05 31.37
N ALA A 27 -1.83 -38.09 32.46
CA ALA A 27 -3.09 -37.35 32.57
C ALA A 27 -2.88 -35.84 32.53
N LYS A 28 -1.86 -35.33 33.24
CA LYS A 28 -1.48 -33.90 33.19
C LYS A 28 -0.98 -33.49 31.82
N GLU A 29 -0.19 -34.35 31.16
CA GLU A 29 0.28 -34.09 29.79
C GLU A 29 -0.88 -34.00 28.81
N LYS A 30 -1.83 -34.93 28.91
CA LYS A 30 -3.05 -34.93 28.09
C LYS A 30 -3.90 -33.68 28.32
N GLU A 31 -4.07 -33.27 29.57
CA GLU A 31 -4.77 -32.02 29.90
C GLU A 31 -4.05 -30.79 29.32
N ARG A 32 -2.71 -30.77 29.38
CA ARG A 32 -1.88 -29.73 28.78
C ARG A 32 -2.04 -29.71 27.27
N GLN A 33 -1.98 -30.85 26.59
CA GLN A 33 -2.17 -30.98 25.14
C GLN A 33 -3.57 -30.50 24.71
N GLU A 34 -4.61 -30.85 25.46
CA GLU A 34 -5.98 -30.39 25.18
C GLU A 34 -6.14 -28.87 25.28
N LYS A 35 -5.50 -28.24 26.28
CA LYS A 35 -5.49 -26.78 26.43
C LYS A 35 -4.58 -26.08 25.42
N ASN A 36 -3.60 -26.80 24.89
CA ASN A 36 -2.58 -26.30 23.97
C ASN A 36 -2.88 -26.65 22.50
N LYS A 37 -4.13 -26.95 22.17
CA LYS A 37 -4.57 -27.17 20.78
C LYS A 37 -4.40 -25.89 19.97
N PHE A 38 -3.90 -26.04 18.74
CA PHE A 38 -3.62 -24.93 17.83
C PHE A 38 -4.80 -23.96 17.68
N ARG A 39 -6.04 -24.45 17.60
CA ARG A 39 -7.23 -23.60 17.50
C ARG A 39 -7.38 -22.66 18.69
N LEU A 40 -7.12 -23.15 19.90
CA LEU A 40 -7.32 -22.39 21.14
C LEU A 40 -6.26 -21.31 21.23
N VAL A 41 -5.02 -21.64 20.88
CA VAL A 41 -3.89 -20.71 20.83
C VAL A 41 -4.11 -19.65 19.74
N CYS A 42 -4.58 -20.02 18.55
CA CYS A 42 -4.98 -19.08 17.50
C CYS A 42 -6.05 -18.09 17.97
N MET A 43 -7.07 -18.57 18.69
CA MET A 43 -8.13 -17.72 19.23
C MET A 43 -7.60 -16.79 20.33
N ALA A 44 -6.67 -17.25 21.17
CA ALA A 44 -6.02 -16.43 22.19
C ALA A 44 -5.16 -15.34 21.55
N TRP A 45 -4.24 -15.72 20.65
CA TRP A 45 -3.42 -14.79 19.88
C TRP A 45 -4.26 -13.77 19.11
N ALA A 46 -5.36 -14.21 18.52
CA ALA A 46 -6.24 -13.34 17.78
C ALA A 46 -6.83 -12.19 18.61
N LYS A 47 -7.01 -12.38 19.92
CA LYS A 47 -7.51 -11.31 20.79
C LYS A 47 -6.47 -10.23 21.06
N THR A 48 -5.19 -10.52 20.87
CA THR A 48 -4.09 -9.58 21.15
C THR A 48 -3.66 -8.78 19.92
N GLN A 49 -4.14 -9.14 18.72
CA GLN A 49 -3.66 -8.53 17.48
C GLN A 49 -4.36 -7.21 17.16
N PRO A 50 -3.61 -6.14 16.80
CA PRO A 50 -4.18 -4.95 16.20
C PRO A 50 -4.53 -5.25 14.73
N TRP A 51 -5.70 -5.85 14.51
CA TRP A 51 -6.13 -6.34 13.19
C TRP A 51 -6.31 -5.28 12.10
N GLY A 52 -6.23 -3.99 12.46
CA GLY A 52 -6.37 -2.87 11.54
C GLY A 52 -7.81 -2.62 11.13
N LYS A 53 -8.01 -2.13 9.91
CA LYS A 53 -9.35 -1.75 9.38
C LYS A 53 -10.16 -2.99 8.99
N LYS A 54 -11.49 -2.87 9.00
CA LYS A 54 -12.47 -3.96 8.83
C LYS A 54 -12.15 -5.00 7.73
N ASP A 55 -11.72 -4.57 6.54
CA ASP A 55 -11.41 -5.50 5.44
C ASP A 55 -10.08 -6.25 5.64
N THR A 56 -9.11 -5.61 6.29
CA THR A 56 -7.87 -6.27 6.74
C THR A 56 -8.18 -7.34 7.78
N ILE A 57 -9.11 -7.07 8.71
CA ILE A 57 -9.57 -8.04 9.71
C ILE A 57 -10.12 -9.29 9.02
N LYS A 58 -11.06 -9.13 8.08
CA LYS A 58 -11.66 -10.26 7.35
C LYS A 58 -10.62 -11.11 6.63
N THR A 59 -9.66 -10.45 5.96
CA THR A 59 -8.60 -11.14 5.21
C THR A 59 -7.70 -11.95 6.15
N ARG A 60 -7.30 -11.35 7.27
CA ARG A 60 -6.46 -12.03 8.26
C ARG A 60 -7.20 -13.17 8.96
N GLN A 61 -8.47 -12.98 9.32
CA GLN A 61 -9.31 -14.05 9.86
C GLN A 61 -9.47 -15.22 8.89
N TYR A 62 -9.66 -14.94 7.60
CA TYR A 62 -9.68 -15.98 6.58
C TYR A 62 -8.36 -16.76 6.55
N ASN A 63 -7.22 -16.07 6.56
CA ASN A 63 -5.91 -16.72 6.58
C ASN A 63 -5.71 -17.56 7.86
N LEU A 64 -6.10 -17.04 9.03
CA LEU A 64 -6.05 -17.79 10.30
C LEU A 64 -6.90 -19.07 10.24
N ASN A 65 -8.08 -19.00 9.61
CA ASN A 65 -8.94 -20.16 9.43
C ASN A 65 -8.33 -21.23 8.51
N LEU A 66 -7.48 -20.87 7.54
CA LEU A 66 -6.72 -21.86 6.77
C LEU A 66 -5.81 -22.68 7.68
N PHE A 67 -5.16 -22.02 8.65
CA PHE A 67 -4.26 -22.67 9.60
C PHE A 67 -5.06 -23.56 10.56
N ILE A 68 -6.16 -23.05 11.11
CA ILE A 68 -7.05 -23.79 12.02
C ILE A 68 -7.64 -25.01 11.32
N LYS A 69 -7.98 -24.93 10.03
CA LYS A 69 -8.48 -26.06 9.26
C LYS A 69 -7.45 -27.20 9.17
N ARG A 70 -6.15 -26.87 9.08
CA ARG A 70 -5.06 -27.86 8.98
C ARG A 70 -4.66 -28.42 10.34
N PHE A 71 -4.46 -27.57 11.35
CA PHE A 71 -3.85 -27.95 12.62
C PHE A 71 -4.76 -27.84 13.83
N GLY A 72 -6.04 -27.50 13.68
CA GLY A 72 -6.88 -27.01 14.77
C GLY A 72 -6.92 -27.87 16.03
N ASP A 73 -6.86 -29.20 15.89
CA ASP A 73 -6.86 -30.15 17.02
C ASP A 73 -5.48 -30.68 17.38
N THR A 74 -4.44 -30.30 16.63
CA THR A 74 -3.04 -30.64 16.89
C THR A 74 -2.51 -29.77 18.03
N PRO A 75 -1.88 -30.36 19.06
CA PRO A 75 -1.16 -29.60 20.07
C PRO A 75 -0.02 -28.78 19.45
N MET A 76 0.21 -27.55 19.94
CA MET A 76 1.23 -26.66 19.36
C MET A 76 2.63 -27.28 19.27
N ASN A 77 3.02 -28.11 20.26
CA ASN A 77 4.33 -28.76 20.32
C ASN A 77 4.50 -29.94 19.36
N GLU A 78 3.42 -30.41 18.73
CA GLU A 78 3.46 -31.50 17.75
C GLU A 78 3.58 -30.97 16.31
N ILE A 79 3.54 -29.65 16.11
CA ILE A 79 3.64 -29.04 14.79
C ILE A 79 5.11 -28.75 14.49
N SER A 80 5.63 -29.41 13.46
CA SER A 80 7.02 -29.25 13.03
C SER A 80 7.20 -28.11 12.02
N THR A 81 8.45 -27.71 11.77
CA THR A 81 8.77 -26.79 10.67
C THR A 81 8.32 -27.33 9.31
N ALA A 82 8.39 -28.65 9.10
CA ALA A 82 8.00 -29.28 7.85
C ALA A 82 6.48 -29.15 7.61
N ASP A 83 5.66 -29.36 8.64
CA ASP A 83 4.20 -29.20 8.56
C ASP A 83 3.82 -27.76 8.16
N LEU A 84 4.50 -26.77 8.72
CA LEU A 84 4.27 -25.36 8.41
C LEU A 84 4.65 -25.03 6.96
N ILE A 85 5.76 -25.59 6.45
CA ILE A 85 6.18 -25.41 5.06
C ILE A 85 5.15 -26.05 4.11
N GLU A 86 4.69 -27.27 4.40
CA GLU A 86 3.68 -27.96 3.60
C GLU A 86 2.37 -27.16 3.53
N LEU A 87 1.91 -26.61 4.66
CA LEU A 87 0.74 -25.72 4.68
C LEU A 87 0.95 -24.48 3.80
N LEU A 88 2.12 -23.84 3.86
CA LEU A 88 2.39 -22.65 3.05
C LEU A 88 2.42 -22.95 1.55
N GLN A 89 2.97 -24.11 1.17
CA GLN A 89 3.00 -24.59 -0.22
C GLN A 89 1.60 -25.01 -0.71
N ASP A 90 0.78 -25.64 0.13
CA ASP A 90 -0.64 -25.89 -0.18
C ASP A 90 -1.41 -24.58 -0.41
N ILE A 91 -1.17 -23.56 0.42
CA ILE A 91 -1.78 -22.23 0.21
C ILE A 91 -1.30 -21.59 -1.09
N GLU A 92 -0.01 -21.72 -1.45
CA GLU A 92 0.53 -21.19 -2.70
C GLU A 92 -0.10 -21.84 -3.93
N THR A 93 -0.25 -23.16 -3.92
CA THR A 93 -0.83 -23.94 -5.02
C THR A 93 -2.34 -23.72 -5.17
N THR A 94 -3.07 -23.64 -4.06
CA THR A 94 -4.54 -23.45 -4.06
C THR A 94 -4.96 -21.99 -4.29
N HIS A 95 -4.08 -21.03 -4.04
CA HIS A 95 -4.37 -19.60 -4.19
C HIS A 95 -3.38 -18.92 -5.15
N ARG A 96 -3.48 -19.26 -6.43
CA ARG A 96 -2.74 -18.59 -7.53
C ARG A 96 -3.35 -17.25 -7.91
N GLN A 97 -2.66 -16.47 -8.74
CA GLN A 97 -3.19 -15.18 -9.20
C GLN A 97 -4.45 -15.39 -10.06
N ARG A 98 -5.50 -14.59 -9.80
CA ARG A 98 -6.77 -14.69 -10.54
C ARG A 98 -6.61 -14.46 -12.05
N ASN A 99 -5.72 -13.56 -12.43
CA ASN A 99 -5.52 -13.17 -13.84
C ASN A 99 -4.53 -14.09 -14.57
N ASP A 100 -3.70 -14.83 -13.83
CA ASP A 100 -2.70 -15.73 -14.36
C ASP A 100 -2.46 -16.87 -13.34
N PRO A 101 -3.25 -17.96 -13.40
CA PRO A 101 -3.15 -19.06 -12.45
C PRO A 101 -1.80 -19.79 -12.48
N THR A 102 -0.97 -19.55 -13.51
CA THR A 102 0.39 -20.10 -13.57
C THR A 102 1.32 -19.41 -12.59
N LYS A 103 0.96 -18.23 -12.06
CA LYS A 103 1.78 -17.44 -11.13
C LYS A 103 1.28 -17.51 -9.69
N PRO A 104 2.19 -17.52 -8.70
CA PRO A 104 1.84 -17.50 -7.29
C PRO A 104 1.21 -16.15 -6.89
N SER A 105 0.23 -16.17 -5.98
CA SER A 105 -0.25 -14.93 -5.33
C SER A 105 0.54 -14.62 -4.07
N ASP A 106 0.36 -13.42 -3.52
CA ASP A 106 0.96 -13.02 -2.24
C ASP A 106 0.34 -13.68 -1.01
N LYS A 107 -0.70 -14.53 -1.17
CA LYS A 107 -1.41 -15.10 -0.03
C LYS A 107 -0.50 -15.98 0.82
N ALA A 108 0.27 -16.87 0.21
CA ALA A 108 1.20 -17.75 0.93
C ALA A 108 2.27 -16.94 1.67
N VAL A 109 2.82 -15.90 1.04
CA VAL A 109 3.80 -14.99 1.66
C VAL A 109 3.20 -14.23 2.86
N ARG A 110 1.95 -13.76 2.74
CA ARG A 110 1.23 -13.14 3.87
C ARG A 110 0.97 -14.14 4.99
N CYS A 111 0.60 -15.37 4.65
CA CYS A 111 0.40 -16.44 5.61
C CYS A 111 1.71 -16.83 6.32
N ARG A 112 2.85 -16.83 5.61
CA ARG A 112 4.19 -17.04 6.18
C ARG A 112 4.46 -16.04 7.30
N GLY A 113 4.28 -14.74 7.03
CA GLY A 113 4.47 -13.71 8.06
C GLY A 113 3.54 -13.92 9.26
N MET A 114 2.28 -14.26 8.99
CA MET A 114 1.28 -14.48 10.03
C MET A 114 1.57 -15.72 10.91
N ILE A 115 2.09 -16.81 10.33
CA ILE A 115 2.54 -18.01 11.07
C ILE A 115 3.76 -17.69 11.93
N VAL A 116 4.73 -16.94 11.39
CA VAL A 116 5.93 -16.50 12.13
C VAL A 116 5.52 -15.68 13.35
N ASP A 117 4.63 -14.70 13.18
CA ASP A 117 4.14 -13.86 14.27
C ASP A 117 3.35 -14.66 15.33
N LEU A 118 2.51 -15.60 14.88
CA LEU A 118 1.72 -16.48 15.76
C LEU A 118 2.62 -17.34 16.65
N PHE A 119 3.58 -18.06 16.06
CA PHE A 119 4.44 -18.97 16.83
C PHE A 119 5.46 -18.22 17.69
N ALA A 120 5.96 -17.07 17.24
CA ALA A 120 6.79 -16.21 18.10
C ALA A 120 6.01 -15.77 19.35
N TRP A 121 4.75 -15.34 19.18
CA TRP A 121 3.89 -15.00 20.31
C TRP A 121 3.59 -16.22 21.20
N ALA A 122 3.29 -17.37 20.60
CA ALA A 122 2.97 -18.61 21.31
C ALA A 122 4.12 -19.08 22.20
N THR A 123 5.37 -18.98 21.72
CA THR A 123 6.57 -19.31 22.49
C THR A 123 6.73 -18.39 23.70
N VAL A 124 6.52 -17.07 23.55
CA VAL A 124 6.60 -16.11 24.67
C VAL A 124 5.56 -16.40 25.75
N HIS A 125 4.41 -16.96 25.38
CA HIS A 125 3.33 -17.32 26.30
C HIS A 125 3.38 -18.79 26.74
N GLU A 126 4.50 -19.48 26.51
CA GLU A 126 4.75 -20.87 26.92
C GLU A 126 3.76 -21.89 26.33
N TYR A 127 3.07 -21.55 25.24
CA TYR A 127 2.30 -22.52 24.46
C TYR A 127 3.21 -23.44 23.64
N CYS A 128 4.42 -23.00 23.33
CA CYS A 128 5.42 -23.79 22.62
C CYS A 128 6.72 -23.86 23.41
N THR A 129 7.31 -25.05 23.52
CA THR A 129 8.65 -25.21 24.11
C THR A 129 9.73 -24.69 23.16
N THR A 130 9.52 -24.85 21.85
CA THR A 130 10.39 -24.37 20.77
C THR A 130 9.56 -23.72 19.68
N ASN A 131 10.14 -22.78 18.92
CA ASN A 131 9.43 -22.10 17.84
C ASN A 131 9.67 -22.81 16.48
N PRO A 132 8.74 -23.63 15.96
CA PRO A 132 8.92 -24.30 14.67
C PRO A 132 8.94 -23.34 13.48
N ALA A 133 8.47 -22.10 13.63
CA ALA A 133 8.47 -21.08 12.59
C ALA A 133 9.76 -20.23 12.56
N GLU A 134 10.68 -20.39 13.50
CA GLU A 134 11.92 -19.62 13.55
C GLU A 134 12.83 -19.86 12.32
N PRO A 135 13.05 -21.12 11.85
CA PRO A 135 13.79 -21.35 10.61
C PRO A 135 13.10 -20.73 9.39
N ILE A 136 11.76 -20.73 9.38
CA ILE A 136 10.96 -20.12 8.32
C ILE A 136 11.20 -18.61 8.30
N ALA A 137 11.18 -17.94 9.45
CA ALA A 137 11.41 -16.50 9.58
C ALA A 137 12.77 -16.08 9.01
N ASN A 138 13.81 -16.86 9.30
CA ASN A 138 15.20 -16.59 8.93
C ASN A 138 15.56 -17.01 7.50
N ALA A 139 14.77 -17.88 6.88
CA ALA A 139 14.96 -18.28 5.49
C ALA A 139 14.51 -17.17 4.52
N LYS A 140 15.21 -17.05 3.38
CA LYS A 140 14.70 -16.27 2.25
C LYS A 140 13.37 -16.88 1.79
N THR A 141 12.38 -16.04 1.50
CA THR A 141 11.07 -16.50 1.01
C THR A 141 11.20 -17.44 -0.19
N SER A 142 12.12 -17.15 -1.11
CA SER A 142 12.39 -17.95 -2.32
C SER A 142 12.94 -19.36 -2.05
N HIS A 143 13.37 -19.67 -0.82
CA HIS A 143 13.76 -21.03 -0.43
C HIS A 143 12.55 -21.89 -0.01
N ILE A 144 11.38 -21.28 0.18
CA ILE A 144 10.16 -21.94 0.70
C ILE A 144 9.01 -21.84 -0.31
N LEU A 145 8.85 -20.67 -0.93
CA LEU A 145 7.75 -20.28 -1.81
C LEU A 145 8.29 -19.71 -3.12
N GLU A 146 7.50 -19.79 -4.19
CA GLU A 146 7.81 -19.13 -5.44
C GLU A 146 7.85 -17.59 -5.28
N THR A 147 8.74 -16.94 -6.04
CA THR A 147 8.84 -15.47 -6.01
C THR A 147 7.58 -14.86 -6.61
N VAL A 148 6.80 -14.17 -5.77
CA VAL A 148 5.63 -13.43 -6.21
C VAL A 148 6.06 -12.21 -7.00
N SER A 149 5.73 -12.19 -8.28
CA SER A 149 5.84 -11.01 -9.13
C SER A 149 4.45 -10.59 -9.58
N TYR A 150 4.08 -9.36 -9.24
CA TYR A 150 2.97 -8.68 -9.88
C TYR A 150 3.55 -7.81 -10.98
N GLY A 151 2.92 -7.80 -12.17
CA GLY A 151 3.26 -6.79 -13.17
C GLY A 151 3.12 -5.39 -12.55
N ASN A 152 3.99 -4.46 -12.94
CA ASN A 152 3.84 -3.05 -12.56
C ASN A 152 2.41 -2.60 -12.88
N ARG A 153 1.81 -1.80 -11.99
CA ARG A 153 0.48 -1.24 -12.26
C ARG A 153 0.54 -0.47 -13.58
N GLN A 154 -0.40 -0.78 -14.46
CA GLN A 154 -0.45 -0.21 -15.80
C GLN A 154 -0.64 1.31 -15.72
N ALA A 155 0.28 2.02 -16.33
CA ALA A 155 0.35 3.47 -16.37
C ALA A 155 0.85 3.92 -17.73
N LEU A 156 0.15 4.88 -18.33
CA LEU A 156 0.58 5.52 -19.57
C LEU A 156 1.54 6.63 -19.20
N VAL A 157 2.80 6.48 -19.58
CA VAL A 157 3.89 7.39 -19.20
C VAL A 157 4.49 8.12 -20.41
N LYS A 158 3.98 7.85 -21.62
CA LYS A 158 4.35 8.60 -22.81
C LYS A 158 3.41 9.79 -22.97
N PRO A 159 3.92 11.00 -23.31
CA PRO A 159 3.10 12.21 -23.45
C PRO A 159 1.87 12.04 -24.33
N ASN A 160 2.04 11.49 -25.55
CA ASN A 160 0.93 11.35 -26.51
C ASN A 160 -0.16 10.40 -25.99
N GLU A 161 0.24 9.22 -25.50
CA GLU A 161 -0.70 8.22 -24.96
C GLU A 161 -1.44 8.76 -23.71
N PHE A 162 -0.74 9.53 -22.86
CA PHE A 162 -1.34 10.16 -21.69
C PHE A 162 -2.26 11.33 -22.09
N GLY A 163 -1.89 12.12 -23.09
CA GLY A 163 -2.72 13.18 -23.66
C GLY A 163 -4.03 12.64 -24.22
N GLU A 164 -3.98 11.55 -25.00
CA GLU A 164 -5.18 10.84 -25.50
C GLU A 164 -6.09 10.37 -24.35
N LEU A 165 -5.51 9.79 -23.30
CA LEU A 165 -6.28 9.40 -22.10
C LEU A 165 -6.99 10.60 -21.47
N MET A 166 -6.30 11.72 -21.31
CA MET A 166 -6.86 12.91 -20.70
C MET A 166 -7.92 13.56 -21.59
N HIS A 167 -7.72 13.56 -22.90
CA HIS A 167 -8.72 13.98 -23.88
C HIS A 167 -10.00 13.13 -23.77
N ASP A 168 -9.86 11.80 -23.76
CA ASP A 168 -10.99 10.88 -23.68
C ASP A 168 -11.76 11.00 -22.36
N ILE A 169 -11.07 11.21 -21.25
CA ILE A 169 -11.73 11.47 -19.96
C ILE A 169 -12.49 12.80 -20.02
N LYS A 170 -11.88 13.88 -20.52
CA LYS A 170 -12.49 15.21 -20.60
C LYS A 170 -13.78 15.22 -21.42
N HIS A 171 -13.85 14.43 -22.48
CA HIS A 171 -14.97 14.44 -23.43
C HIS A 171 -15.99 13.33 -23.19
N ASP A 172 -15.83 12.48 -22.18
CA ASP A 172 -16.83 11.46 -21.84
C ASP A 172 -18.00 12.07 -21.05
N ASN A 173 -19.18 12.00 -21.65
CA ASN A 173 -20.44 12.48 -21.07
C ASN A 173 -21.27 11.39 -20.36
N ARG A 174 -20.71 10.18 -20.20
CA ARG A 174 -21.39 9.00 -19.63
C ARG A 174 -21.01 8.78 -18.16
N MET A 175 -19.90 9.33 -17.72
CA MET A 175 -19.44 9.26 -16.33
C MET A 175 -20.29 10.14 -15.40
N GLY A 176 -20.63 9.61 -14.23
CA GLY A 176 -21.20 10.42 -13.16
C GLY A 176 -20.17 11.41 -12.60
N ALA A 177 -20.64 12.58 -12.15
CA ALA A 177 -19.79 13.71 -11.72
C ALA A 177 -18.69 13.30 -10.71
N SER A 178 -19.03 12.58 -9.64
CA SER A 178 -18.03 12.14 -8.64
C SER A 178 -16.92 11.26 -9.26
N THR A 179 -17.25 10.40 -10.22
CA THR A 179 -16.25 9.52 -10.86
C THR A 179 -15.36 10.33 -11.80
N TYR A 180 -15.96 11.19 -12.62
CA TYR A 180 -15.24 12.06 -13.55
C TYR A 180 -14.29 13.00 -12.80
N HIS A 181 -14.81 13.78 -11.83
CA HIS A 181 -14.00 14.71 -11.05
C HIS A 181 -12.90 13.99 -10.24
N CYS A 182 -13.15 12.78 -9.73
CA CYS A 182 -12.13 12.00 -9.05
C CYS A 182 -10.98 11.59 -9.98
N LEU A 183 -11.27 11.18 -11.23
CA LEU A 183 -10.25 10.85 -12.22
C LEU A 183 -9.44 12.09 -12.61
N MET A 184 -10.09 13.23 -12.82
CA MET A 184 -9.39 14.48 -13.11
C MET A 184 -8.49 14.90 -11.95
N LEU A 185 -8.96 14.83 -10.69
CA LEU A 185 -8.14 15.14 -9.52
C LEU A 185 -6.95 14.17 -9.37
N LEU A 186 -7.12 12.89 -9.71
CA LEU A 186 -6.00 11.94 -9.74
C LEU A 186 -4.90 12.37 -10.72
N ALA A 187 -5.29 12.76 -11.93
CA ALA A 187 -4.37 13.22 -12.96
C ALA A 187 -3.62 14.49 -12.50
N TYR A 188 -4.37 15.49 -12.04
CA TYR A 188 -3.79 16.78 -11.68
C TYR A 188 -3.00 16.79 -10.37
N THR A 189 -3.25 15.86 -9.44
CA THR A 189 -2.58 15.90 -8.12
C THR A 189 -1.55 14.80 -7.91
N GLY A 190 -1.64 13.66 -8.62
CA GLY A 190 -0.80 12.49 -8.35
C GLY A 190 -1.01 11.86 -6.95
N VAL A 191 -2.00 12.32 -6.19
CA VAL A 191 -2.37 11.76 -4.89
C VAL A 191 -3.00 10.38 -5.08
N ARG A 192 -2.89 9.49 -4.09
CA ARG A 192 -3.42 8.12 -4.25
C ARG A 192 -4.94 8.14 -4.30
N ILE A 193 -5.50 7.24 -5.10
CA ILE A 193 -6.95 7.04 -5.22
C ILE A 193 -7.66 6.79 -3.89
N GLY A 194 -7.00 6.09 -2.95
CA GLY A 194 -7.54 5.91 -1.60
C GLY A 194 -7.71 7.23 -0.84
N ASP A 195 -6.72 8.12 -0.93
CA ASP A 195 -6.70 9.42 -0.27
C ASP A 195 -7.68 10.40 -0.95
N ILE A 196 -7.69 10.46 -2.30
CA ILE A 196 -8.63 11.32 -3.05
C ILE A 196 -10.07 10.95 -2.74
N ARG A 197 -10.44 9.67 -2.82
CA ARG A 197 -11.83 9.25 -2.60
C ARG A 197 -12.33 9.49 -1.17
N ALA A 198 -11.42 9.61 -0.22
CA ALA A 198 -11.73 9.87 1.20
C ALA A 198 -11.60 11.36 1.58
N MET A 199 -11.36 12.24 0.60
CA MET A 199 -11.27 13.68 0.76
C MET A 199 -12.58 14.23 1.35
N ALA A 200 -12.48 14.94 2.48
CA ALA A 200 -13.60 15.64 3.08
C ALA A 200 -13.58 17.13 2.69
N TRP A 201 -14.77 17.74 2.58
CA TRP A 201 -14.87 19.18 2.31
C TRP A 201 -14.21 20.03 3.40
N ALA A 202 -14.21 19.55 4.65
CA ALA A 202 -13.59 20.24 5.79
C ALA A 202 -12.06 20.31 5.71
N ASP A 203 -11.44 19.50 4.85
CA ASP A 203 -9.98 19.48 4.66
C ASP A 203 -9.52 20.47 3.57
N LEU A 204 -10.47 21.10 2.87
CA LEU A 204 -10.23 21.98 1.74
C LEU A 204 -10.33 23.45 2.15
N ASP A 205 -9.31 24.20 1.79
CA ASP A 205 -9.27 25.66 1.85
C ASP A 205 -9.08 26.17 0.42
N LEU A 206 -10.22 26.35 -0.27
CA LEU A 206 -10.23 26.75 -1.67
C LEU A 206 -9.79 28.20 -1.87
N ASP A 207 -9.95 29.06 -0.86
CA ASP A 207 -9.54 30.46 -0.90
C ASP A 207 -8.01 30.58 -0.90
N ASN A 208 -7.32 29.73 -0.13
CA ASN A 208 -5.86 29.68 -0.11
C ASN A 208 -5.26 28.62 -1.05
N ALA A 209 -6.08 27.94 -1.86
CA ALA A 209 -5.67 26.87 -2.78
C ALA A 209 -4.95 25.68 -2.09
N LYS A 210 -5.49 25.23 -0.95
CA LYS A 210 -4.90 24.17 -0.10
C LYS A 210 -5.84 23.01 0.14
N TRP A 211 -5.26 21.83 0.21
CA TRP A 211 -5.89 20.65 0.80
C TRP A 211 -4.99 20.05 1.87
N GLU A 212 -5.48 19.99 3.10
CA GLU A 212 -4.80 19.35 4.22
C GLU A 212 -5.07 17.85 4.22
N LEU A 213 -4.07 17.06 3.85
CA LEU A 213 -4.18 15.61 3.71
C LEU A 213 -3.40 14.88 4.80
N THR A 214 -4.06 13.95 5.48
CA THR A 214 -3.43 12.89 6.27
C THR A 214 -3.47 11.59 5.47
N PRO A 215 -2.35 11.12 4.90
CA PRO A 215 -2.34 9.90 4.09
C PRO A 215 -2.88 8.68 4.84
N ILE A 216 -3.76 7.93 4.18
CA ILE A 216 -4.42 6.76 4.78
C ILE A 216 -3.45 5.61 5.04
N LYS A 217 -2.41 5.48 4.20
CA LYS A 217 -1.36 4.48 4.33
C LYS A 217 -0.05 5.17 4.76
N GLY A 218 0.64 4.58 5.72
CA GLY A 218 1.97 5.04 6.17
C GLY A 218 3.11 4.71 5.20
N GLU A 219 2.84 3.93 4.15
CA GLU A 219 3.82 3.50 3.16
C GLU A 219 3.19 3.40 1.77
N SER A 220 3.98 3.71 0.74
CA SER A 220 3.64 3.56 -0.66
C SER A 220 3.68 2.10 -1.10
N ASP A 221 3.14 1.80 -2.28
CA ASP A 221 3.23 0.45 -2.85
C ASP A 221 4.66 0.06 -3.26
N ASN A 222 5.58 1.03 -3.34
CA ASN A 222 7.00 0.83 -3.69
C ASN A 222 7.93 0.95 -2.46
N GLY A 223 7.40 0.89 -1.24
CA GLY A 223 8.21 0.88 -0.01
C GLY A 223 8.61 2.26 0.55
N PHE A 224 8.25 3.36 -0.13
CA PHE A 224 8.48 4.71 0.41
C PHE A 224 7.56 5.00 1.59
N LYS A 225 8.12 5.45 2.72
CA LYS A 225 7.34 5.96 3.86
C LYS A 225 6.58 7.22 3.47
N MET A 226 5.36 7.32 3.93
CA MET A 226 4.51 8.50 3.77
C MET A 226 4.69 9.47 4.93
N VAL A 227 4.57 10.76 4.63
CA VAL A 227 4.47 11.79 5.67
C VAL A 227 3.20 11.60 6.49
N LYS A 228 3.23 12.02 7.76
CA LYS A 228 2.06 11.95 8.64
C LYS A 228 0.95 12.90 8.20
N GLN A 229 1.32 14.08 7.71
CA GLN A 229 0.42 15.10 7.18
C GLN A 229 1.12 15.84 6.05
N MET A 230 0.36 16.29 5.06
CA MET A 230 0.83 17.16 3.99
C MET A 230 -0.24 18.16 3.54
N THR A 231 0.18 19.37 3.23
CA THR A 231 -0.61 20.30 2.42
C THR A 231 -0.37 20.00 0.94
N VAL A 232 -1.43 19.64 0.21
CA VAL A 232 -1.45 19.48 -1.24
C VAL A 232 -1.81 20.84 -1.87
N PRO A 233 -0.94 21.43 -2.71
CA PRO A 233 -1.29 22.62 -3.48
C PRO A 233 -2.38 22.32 -4.52
N LEU A 234 -3.39 23.18 -4.62
CA LEU A 234 -4.47 23.06 -5.60
C LEU A 234 -4.21 23.98 -6.78
N SER A 235 -4.04 23.41 -7.98
CA SER A 235 -3.99 24.21 -9.22
C SER A 235 -5.36 24.82 -9.53
N LYS A 236 -5.39 25.83 -10.40
CA LYS A 236 -6.63 26.48 -10.85
C LYS A 236 -7.65 25.47 -11.41
N GLN A 237 -7.16 24.46 -12.15
CA GLN A 237 -7.95 23.36 -12.69
C GLN A 237 -8.62 22.55 -11.58
N VAL A 238 -7.86 22.18 -10.55
CA VAL A 238 -8.37 21.40 -9.41
C VAL A 238 -9.40 22.21 -8.63
N ILE A 239 -9.16 23.49 -8.39
CA ILE A 239 -10.13 24.38 -7.71
C ILE A 239 -11.44 24.44 -8.50
N LYS A 240 -11.38 24.65 -9.82
CA LYS A 240 -12.56 24.66 -10.69
C LYS A 240 -13.35 23.35 -10.57
N ILE A 241 -12.66 22.21 -10.66
CA ILE A 241 -13.30 20.89 -10.52
C ILE A 241 -13.95 20.72 -9.14
N LEU A 242 -13.29 21.17 -8.07
CA LEU A 242 -13.84 21.10 -6.72
C LEU A 242 -15.07 22.00 -6.56
N GLN A 243 -15.06 23.21 -7.12
CA GLN A 243 -16.23 24.09 -7.14
C GLN A 243 -17.40 23.47 -7.91
N GLU A 244 -17.14 22.82 -9.05
CA GLU A 244 -18.16 22.11 -9.81
C GLU A 244 -18.70 20.90 -9.03
N GLN A 245 -17.82 20.11 -8.41
CA GLN A 245 -18.19 18.97 -7.56
C GLN A 245 -18.99 19.41 -6.32
N HIS A 246 -18.71 20.58 -5.75
CA HIS A 246 -19.44 21.12 -4.60
C HIS A 246 -20.93 21.29 -4.90
N ARG A 247 -21.30 21.60 -6.15
CA ARG A 247 -22.71 21.66 -6.57
C ARG A 247 -23.43 20.30 -6.46
N HIS A 248 -22.69 19.19 -6.55
CA HIS A 248 -23.24 17.84 -6.46
C HIS A 248 -23.22 17.28 -5.04
N THR A 249 -22.14 17.52 -4.28
CA THR A 249 -21.90 16.85 -3.00
C THR A 249 -21.51 17.79 -1.85
N GLY A 250 -21.58 19.12 -2.03
CA GLY A 250 -21.22 20.10 -0.99
C GLY A 250 -22.06 20.02 0.29
N HIS A 251 -23.27 19.46 0.19
CA HIS A 251 -24.14 19.17 1.34
C HIS A 251 -23.78 17.85 2.07
N ARG A 252 -22.76 17.12 1.59
CA ARG A 252 -22.26 15.88 2.20
C ARG A 252 -20.93 16.15 2.90
N LYS A 253 -20.47 15.22 3.74
CA LYS A 253 -19.13 15.32 4.37
C LYS A 253 -17.99 15.08 3.37
N GLN A 254 -18.18 14.11 2.47
CA GLN A 254 -17.16 13.62 1.56
C GLN A 254 -17.31 14.23 0.18
N VAL A 255 -16.20 14.63 -0.44
CA VAL A 255 -16.17 15.25 -1.78
C VAL A 255 -16.70 14.27 -2.83
N PHE A 256 -16.24 13.02 -2.80
CA PHE A 256 -16.62 11.98 -3.76
C PHE A 256 -17.65 11.00 -3.20
N TYR A 257 -18.72 11.56 -2.63
CA TYR A 257 -19.85 10.80 -2.11
C TYR A 257 -20.54 9.96 -3.20
N SER A 258 -21.11 8.81 -2.80
CA SER A 258 -21.91 7.94 -3.67
C SER A 258 -22.98 7.20 -2.88
N ASP A 259 -24.25 7.38 -3.25
CA ASP A 259 -25.40 6.68 -2.64
C ASP A 259 -25.38 5.16 -2.88
N GLN A 260 -24.74 4.72 -3.97
CA GLN A 260 -24.63 3.30 -4.32
C GLN A 260 -23.57 2.56 -3.47
N SER A 261 -22.76 3.30 -2.72
CA SER A 261 -21.66 2.73 -1.93
C SER A 261 -22.06 2.51 -0.49
N LYS A 262 -21.83 1.30 0.02
CA LYS A 262 -21.97 0.98 1.46
C LYS A 262 -21.05 1.80 2.36
N HIS A 263 -20.01 2.40 1.79
CA HIS A 263 -19.03 3.22 2.51
C HIS A 263 -19.27 4.72 2.33
N GLY A 264 -20.30 5.12 1.58
CA GLY A 264 -20.65 6.52 1.33
C GLY A 264 -19.67 7.28 0.44
N ILE A 265 -18.74 6.59 -0.21
CA ILE A 265 -17.80 7.16 -1.20
C ILE A 265 -17.67 6.23 -2.39
N ILE A 266 -17.39 6.76 -3.59
CA ILE A 266 -17.12 5.92 -4.77
C ILE A 266 -16.04 4.87 -4.47
N SER A 267 -16.02 3.74 -5.18
CA SER A 267 -14.97 2.71 -5.01
C SER A 267 -13.82 2.90 -6.02
N GLU A 268 -12.62 2.39 -5.73
CA GLU A 268 -11.51 2.38 -6.72
C GLU A 268 -11.90 1.55 -7.94
N ASN A 269 -12.71 0.51 -7.75
CA ASN A 269 -13.26 -0.25 -8.85
C ASN A 269 -14.24 0.57 -9.71
N THR A 270 -14.85 1.64 -9.17
CA THR A 270 -15.72 2.54 -9.95
C THR A 270 -14.89 3.35 -10.95
N THR A 271 -13.78 3.94 -10.49
CA THR A 271 -12.87 4.72 -11.34
C THR A 271 -12.14 3.82 -12.35
N ASN A 272 -11.69 2.62 -11.95
CA ASN A 272 -11.12 1.66 -12.90
C ASN A 272 -12.13 1.18 -13.96
N GLN A 273 -13.39 0.92 -13.58
CA GLN A 273 -14.42 0.55 -14.55
C GLN A 273 -14.72 1.68 -15.54
N ALA A 274 -14.67 2.94 -15.11
CA ALA A 274 -14.81 4.08 -16.02
C ALA A 274 -13.67 4.11 -17.05
N LEU A 275 -12.41 3.95 -16.62
CA LEU A 275 -11.26 3.82 -17.53
C LEU A 275 -11.40 2.61 -18.47
N HIS A 276 -11.94 1.49 -18.00
CA HIS A 276 -12.20 0.32 -18.85
C HIS A 276 -13.23 0.62 -19.94
N LYS A 277 -14.30 1.36 -19.63
CA LYS A 277 -15.33 1.77 -20.61
C LYS A 277 -14.78 2.73 -21.66
N LEU A 278 -13.74 3.48 -21.32
CA LEU A 278 -12.97 4.31 -22.26
C LEU A 278 -11.95 3.51 -23.11
N GLY A 279 -11.81 2.20 -22.90
CA GLY A 279 -10.87 1.38 -23.67
C GLY A 279 -9.46 1.29 -23.06
N TYR A 280 -9.27 1.77 -21.83
CA TYR A 280 -7.98 1.74 -21.13
C TYR A 280 -7.78 0.54 -20.20
N LYS A 281 -8.64 -0.50 -20.33
CA LYS A 281 -8.44 -1.76 -19.60
C LYS A 281 -7.06 -2.34 -19.94
N ASN A 282 -6.31 -2.71 -18.90
CA ASN A 282 -4.93 -3.20 -18.99
C ASN A 282 -3.91 -2.21 -19.57
N LYS A 283 -4.29 -0.94 -19.83
CA LYS A 283 -3.39 0.13 -20.30
C LYS A 283 -3.15 1.20 -19.24
N HIS A 284 -4.20 1.57 -18.50
CA HIS A 284 -4.13 2.55 -17.42
C HIS A 284 -5.07 2.16 -16.28
N THR A 285 -4.67 2.46 -15.05
CA THR A 285 -5.49 2.26 -13.85
C THR A 285 -5.58 3.55 -13.04
N SER A 286 -6.52 3.65 -12.10
CA SER A 286 -6.62 4.82 -11.21
C SER A 286 -5.34 5.06 -10.38
N HIS A 287 -4.60 3.99 -10.08
CA HIS A 287 -3.27 4.12 -9.46
C HIS A 287 -2.17 4.52 -10.46
N GLY A 288 -2.39 4.28 -11.75
CA GLY A 288 -1.48 4.62 -12.84
C GLY A 288 -1.20 6.11 -12.95
N PHE A 289 -2.19 6.98 -12.68
CA PHE A 289 -2.01 8.44 -12.70
C PHE A 289 -0.85 8.93 -11.86
N ARG A 290 -0.64 8.34 -10.68
CA ARG A 290 0.49 8.71 -9.81
C ARG A 290 1.84 8.35 -10.44
N SER A 291 1.92 7.16 -11.06
CA SER A 291 3.12 6.75 -11.78
C SER A 291 3.35 7.63 -13.01
N SER A 292 2.29 7.96 -13.76
CA SER A 292 2.33 8.90 -14.88
C SER A 292 2.83 10.27 -14.45
N ALA A 293 2.28 10.83 -13.37
CA ALA A 293 2.70 12.11 -12.82
C ALA A 293 4.18 12.09 -12.46
N LYS A 294 4.63 11.09 -11.67
CA LYS A 294 6.06 10.97 -11.31
C LYS A 294 6.95 10.94 -12.55
N THR A 295 6.64 10.05 -13.50
CA THR A 295 7.48 9.84 -14.67
C THR A 295 7.51 11.07 -15.57
N LEU A 296 6.35 11.66 -15.90
CA LEU A 296 6.25 12.81 -16.81
C LEU A 296 6.83 14.08 -16.18
N LEU A 297 6.62 14.31 -14.87
CA LEU A 297 7.26 15.43 -14.15
C LEU A 297 8.79 15.37 -14.24
N MET A 298 9.37 14.18 -14.09
CA MET A 298 10.82 14.01 -14.12
C MET A 298 11.39 13.96 -15.54
N GLN A 299 10.72 13.27 -16.47
CA GLN A 299 11.29 12.98 -17.80
C GLN A 299 10.94 14.04 -18.84
N GLU A 300 9.77 14.66 -18.76
CA GLU A 300 9.33 15.65 -19.75
C GLU A 300 9.53 17.07 -19.23
N LEU A 301 9.21 17.31 -17.96
CA LEU A 301 9.31 18.63 -17.34
C LEU A 301 10.67 18.86 -16.63
N ASP A 302 11.48 17.81 -16.47
CA ASP A 302 12.82 17.83 -15.85
C ASP A 302 12.81 18.40 -14.41
N TYR A 303 11.73 18.15 -13.68
CA TYR A 303 11.65 18.47 -12.26
C TYR A 303 12.55 17.55 -11.44
N ASN A 304 13.15 18.12 -10.38
CA ASN A 304 13.99 17.38 -9.46
C ASN A 304 13.22 16.27 -8.73
N ASP A 305 13.88 15.13 -8.48
CA ASP A 305 13.30 13.98 -7.79
C ASP A 305 12.79 14.34 -6.39
N MET A 306 13.54 15.14 -5.62
CA MET A 306 13.16 15.55 -4.26
C MET A 306 11.78 16.23 -4.23
N ILE A 307 11.58 17.24 -5.08
CA ILE A 307 10.32 17.99 -5.07
C ILE A 307 9.16 17.15 -5.63
N THR A 308 9.46 16.32 -6.64
CA THR A 308 8.50 15.36 -7.19
C THR A 308 8.04 14.37 -6.11
N GLU A 309 8.96 13.81 -5.33
CA GLU A 309 8.61 12.89 -4.24
C GLU A 309 7.84 13.57 -3.11
N MET A 310 8.10 14.86 -2.85
CA MET A 310 7.36 15.65 -1.87
C MET A 310 5.93 15.98 -2.29
N VAL A 311 5.66 16.30 -3.56
CA VAL A 311 4.25 16.48 -4.04
C VAL A 311 3.49 15.17 -3.99
N LEU A 312 4.20 14.06 -4.14
CA LEU A 312 3.66 12.72 -3.97
C LEU A 312 3.47 12.35 -2.47
N GLY A 313 4.01 13.12 -1.53
CA GLY A 313 3.84 12.91 -0.08
C GLY A 313 4.79 11.87 0.53
N HIS A 314 5.84 11.48 -0.18
CA HIS A 314 6.87 10.61 0.38
C HIS A 314 7.75 11.39 1.38
N VAL A 315 8.24 10.69 2.40
CA VAL A 315 9.25 11.23 3.31
C VAL A 315 10.57 11.36 2.56
N VAL A 316 11.07 12.59 2.42
CA VAL A 316 12.36 12.87 1.80
C VAL A 316 13.34 13.38 2.85
N LYS A 317 14.59 12.88 2.80
CA LYS A 317 15.65 13.30 3.72
C LYS A 317 15.88 14.81 3.60
N GLY A 318 15.77 15.53 4.71
CA GLY A 318 15.92 16.99 4.77
C GLY A 318 14.61 17.79 4.62
N GLY A 319 13.49 17.14 4.25
CA GLY A 319 12.17 17.80 4.12
C GLY A 319 11.57 18.31 5.44
N ASP A 320 12.18 17.94 6.58
CA ASP A 320 11.73 18.36 7.92
C ASP A 320 12.35 19.67 8.41
N ASN A 321 13.32 20.24 7.68
CA ASN A 321 13.92 21.52 8.03
C ASN A 321 12.88 22.66 7.87
N PRO A 322 12.55 23.42 8.93
CA PRO A 322 11.54 24.48 8.88
C PRO A 322 11.76 25.54 7.81
N TYR A 323 13.02 25.96 7.58
CA TYR A 323 13.36 26.95 6.56
C TYR A 323 13.14 26.40 5.15
N MET A 324 13.49 25.13 4.93
CA MET A 324 13.24 24.47 3.65
C MET A 324 11.74 24.23 3.42
N ARG A 325 10.93 24.02 4.47
CA ARG A 325 9.49 23.71 4.32
C ARG A 325 8.70 24.81 3.61
N ALA A 326 8.94 26.08 3.93
CA ALA A 326 8.23 27.20 3.31
C ALA A 326 8.61 27.37 1.82
N ASP A 327 9.92 27.40 1.54
CA ASP A 327 10.44 27.52 0.17
C ASP A 327 10.02 26.33 -0.71
N LEU A 328 10.04 25.12 -0.14
CA LEU A 328 9.59 23.92 -0.84
C LEU A 328 8.08 23.92 -1.06
N TYR A 329 7.27 24.55 -0.19
CA TYR A 329 5.84 24.68 -0.45
C TYR A 329 5.55 25.59 -1.65
N ALA A 330 6.20 26.76 -1.73
CA ALA A 330 6.05 27.66 -2.88
C ALA A 330 6.44 26.97 -4.19
N LYS A 331 7.58 26.26 -4.21
CA LYS A 331 8.02 25.48 -5.37
C LYS A 331 7.05 24.35 -5.73
N ARG A 332 6.44 23.70 -4.73
CA ARG A 332 5.39 22.70 -4.97
C ARG A 332 4.15 23.32 -5.60
N CYS A 333 3.78 24.54 -5.24
CA CYS A 333 2.66 25.25 -5.86
C CYS A 333 2.94 25.54 -7.35
N GLU A 334 4.13 26.07 -7.65
CA GLU A 334 4.60 26.32 -9.04
C GLU A 334 4.60 25.03 -9.86
N LEU A 335 5.15 23.94 -9.30
CA LEU A 335 5.18 22.63 -9.94
C LEU A 335 3.77 22.13 -10.23
N MET A 336 2.88 22.13 -9.24
CA MET A 336 1.52 21.58 -9.41
C MET A 336 0.68 22.41 -10.40
N GLN A 337 0.90 23.72 -10.49
CA GLN A 337 0.26 24.54 -11.52
C GLN A 337 0.81 24.21 -12.91
N THR A 338 2.14 24.19 -13.06
CA THR A 338 2.79 23.85 -14.34
C THR A 338 2.38 22.46 -14.83
N TRP A 339 2.29 21.50 -13.91
CA TRP A 339 1.81 20.15 -14.19
C TRP A 339 0.38 20.14 -14.74
N ALA A 340 -0.53 20.91 -14.12
CA ALA A 340 -1.91 20.97 -14.57
C ALA A 340 -2.06 21.64 -15.93
N ASP A 341 -1.29 22.71 -16.19
CA ASP A 341 -1.27 23.40 -17.48
C ASP A 341 -0.73 22.47 -18.59
N TYR A 342 0.35 21.73 -18.30
CA TYR A 342 0.91 20.72 -19.20
C TYR A 342 -0.10 19.62 -19.56
N ILE A 343 -0.82 19.09 -18.57
CA ILE A 343 -1.86 18.08 -18.81
C ILE A 343 -2.96 18.62 -19.73
N ASP A 344 -3.39 19.86 -19.51
CA ASP A 344 -4.43 20.49 -20.32
C ASP A 344 -3.98 20.67 -21.77
N ASP A 345 -2.77 21.18 -21.98
CA ASP A 345 -2.21 21.37 -23.32
C ASP A 345 -1.96 20.04 -24.03
N LEU A 346 -1.53 18.99 -23.32
CA LEU A 346 -1.43 17.64 -23.86
C LEU A 346 -2.81 17.10 -24.32
N ALA A 347 -3.83 17.26 -23.48
CA ALA A 347 -5.18 16.78 -23.78
C ALA A 347 -5.81 17.53 -24.96
N ASP A 348 -5.48 18.81 -25.12
CA ASP A 348 -5.96 19.66 -26.21
C ASP A 348 -5.11 19.52 -27.50
N GLY A 349 -4.06 18.68 -27.49
CA GLY A 349 -3.18 18.47 -28.65
C GLY A 349 -2.30 19.68 -28.99
N LYS A 350 -2.01 20.56 -28.02
CA LYS A 350 -1.17 21.74 -28.22
C LYS A 350 0.32 21.41 -28.13
N ASP A 351 1.16 22.32 -28.62
CA ASP A 351 2.61 22.21 -28.50
C ASP A 351 3.05 22.39 -27.04
N THR A 352 3.61 21.31 -26.47
CA THR A 352 4.08 21.25 -25.09
C THR A 352 5.59 21.38 -24.95
N THR A 353 6.32 21.68 -26.03
CA THR A 353 7.79 21.79 -25.99
C THR A 353 8.29 22.88 -25.02
N HIS A 354 7.51 23.95 -24.84
CA HIS A 354 7.82 25.06 -23.94
C HIS A 354 7.82 24.66 -22.45
N TYR A 355 7.23 23.51 -22.09
CA TYR A 355 7.30 22.95 -20.75
C TYR A 355 8.60 22.19 -20.48
N LYS A 356 9.35 21.81 -21.52
CA LYS A 356 10.58 21.03 -21.37
C LYS A 356 11.70 21.87 -20.78
N GLY A 357 12.28 21.38 -19.69
CA GLY A 357 13.45 22.01 -19.07
C GLY A 357 13.16 23.37 -18.40
N VAL A 358 11.90 23.71 -18.13
CA VAL A 358 11.51 24.95 -17.42
C VAL A 358 12.24 25.06 -16.07
N TYR A 359 12.51 23.95 -15.40
CA TYR A 359 13.22 23.93 -14.11
C TYR A 359 14.75 24.07 -14.22
N ARG A 360 15.37 23.76 -15.37
CA ARG A 360 16.80 24.06 -15.63
C ARG A 360 17.00 25.43 -16.28
N ASN A 361 16.02 25.90 -17.05
CA ASN A 361 16.11 27.14 -17.81
C ASN A 361 15.64 28.35 -17.00
N LYS A 362 16.24 28.54 -15.81
CA LYS A 362 16.34 29.86 -15.20
C LYS A 362 17.78 30.37 -15.26
N PRO A 363 18.39 30.50 -16.46
CA PRO A 363 19.76 30.97 -16.60
C PRO A 363 19.96 32.32 -15.93
N ASN A 364 18.94 33.18 -15.87
CA ASN A 364 19.01 34.45 -15.14
C ASN A 364 19.06 34.27 -13.62
N GLU A 365 18.35 33.30 -13.03
CA GLU A 365 18.45 33.02 -11.60
C GLU A 365 19.78 32.35 -11.25
N ILE A 366 20.26 31.44 -12.10
CA ILE A 366 21.57 30.80 -11.95
C ILE A 366 22.69 31.83 -12.11
N LEU A 367 22.63 32.68 -13.15
CA LEU A 367 23.57 33.76 -13.39
C LEU A 367 23.54 34.76 -12.24
N GLN A 368 22.36 35.14 -11.75
CA GLN A 368 22.26 36.07 -10.61
C GLN A 368 22.80 35.46 -9.32
N ALA A 369 22.55 34.18 -9.06
CA ALA A 369 23.11 33.46 -7.93
C ALA A 369 24.64 33.37 -8.01
N LEU A 370 25.18 33.07 -9.20
CA LEU A 370 26.62 33.07 -9.44
C LEU A 370 27.21 34.48 -9.26
N ILE A 371 26.56 35.52 -9.80
CA ILE A 371 27.00 36.92 -9.66
C ILE A 371 27.08 37.30 -8.17
N ASN A 372 26.09 36.86 -7.38
CA ASN A 372 26.07 37.12 -5.94
C ASN A 372 27.17 36.33 -5.19
N MET A 373 27.60 35.17 -5.69
CA MET A 373 28.59 34.30 -5.03
C MET A 373 30.04 34.68 -5.33
N ILE A 374 30.36 34.93 -6.60
CA ILE A 374 31.74 35.12 -7.05
C ILE A 374 32.00 36.50 -7.66
N GLY A 375 30.98 37.36 -7.70
CA GLY A 375 31.06 38.69 -8.30
C GLY A 375 30.92 38.64 -9.83
N LYS A 376 30.37 39.72 -10.39
CA LYS A 376 30.13 39.85 -11.83
C LYS A 376 31.44 39.77 -12.65
N ASP A 377 32.51 40.36 -12.13
CA ASP A 377 33.79 40.45 -12.84
C ASP A 377 34.50 39.08 -12.96
N GLU A 378 34.40 38.22 -11.94
CA GLU A 378 34.98 36.87 -11.99
C GLU A 378 34.20 35.95 -12.93
N ILE A 379 32.88 36.13 -13.05
CA ILE A 379 32.08 35.40 -14.05
C ILE A 379 32.48 35.78 -15.46
N VAL A 380 32.65 37.08 -15.73
CA VAL A 380 33.09 37.54 -17.06
C VAL A 380 34.47 36.99 -17.39
N ARG A 381 35.37 36.89 -16.40
CA ARG A 381 36.70 36.28 -16.56
C ARG A 381 36.64 34.78 -16.89
N LEU A 382 35.72 34.03 -16.26
CA LEU A 382 35.55 32.59 -16.48
C LEU A 382 34.84 32.22 -17.80
N LEU A 383 34.17 33.20 -18.44
CA LEU A 383 33.44 33.02 -19.69
C LEU A 383 34.25 33.46 -20.93
N GLN A 384 35.44 34.03 -20.74
CA GLN A 384 36.44 34.34 -21.77
C GLN A 384 37.43 33.19 -21.90
#